data_AF-A0A3M1S215-F1
#
_entry.id   AF-A0A3M1S215-F1
#
_cell.length_a   1.000
_cell.length_b   1.000
_cell.length_c   1.000
_cell.angle_alpha   90.00
_cell.angle_beta   90.00
_cell.angle_gamma   90.00
#
_symmetry.space_group_name_H-M   'P 1'
#
loop_
_entity.id
_entity.type
_entity.pdbx_description
1 polymer ?
#
loop_
_entity_poly.entity_id
_entity_poly.type
_entity_poly.pdbx_seq_one_letter_code
_entity_poly.pdbx_strand_id
1 'polypeptide(L)'
;MARGSPTNSKLATRRHGVRRYRVTMVVAEQLCRLHADQRGVMSIVSVFTLLLLTILLGMVMNVGRAVDGKIRLQNAADAATYSGGAVIARGMNALAFTNHLMCDVFALTAFMREARDRNAEQFVPAILDAWEAEGPVFGTSGFPKFEALAPAITQKVPLERQLVQSFGDWGAAASAMILPTLEYILANELIPEYQRSVVATFPDMAQAAVLETARRHGNPDNGRGELLGVLWRTNGVPVGGSYEYFDRTLPVVDPVLDMMPNQAEYLARARDQRKSLARRYLNAWNNEAMRFFDREAKMSQFGSLWRSFTCGQLEQLLEEHEFTNLPFLIRTEKDDVVDSTAHLEEEFTFLGVVYWKPMRPIFPGFFSHTLDSDSIAYAQVRVFVPRRRLVWLYDPPGGGGPQLIGGIPGDFPELPGDEPEEPVDPESGHWYVGRERVPEAWNLLTQHWTTNLVPATSPAWPTVLQTQPTLPVFAGRQIRLPNLSGLDADDLQQISPH
;
A
#
# COMPACT_ATOMS: atom_id res chain seq x y z
N MET A 1 20.27 96.50 19.10
CA MET A 1 18.94 96.80 18.54
C MET A 1 17.94 96.73 19.68
N ALA A 2 17.75 97.84 20.39
CA ALA A 2 16.67 98.83 20.20
C ALA A 2 15.36 98.31 20.84
N ARG A 3 15.13 98.57 22.14
CA ARG A 3 14.54 99.79 22.75
C ARG A 3 13.08 100.02 22.35
N GLY A 4 12.19 100.15 23.33
CA GLY A 4 10.89 100.80 23.14
C GLY A 4 9.82 100.52 24.20
N SER A 5 10.01 101.01 25.43
CA SER A 5 8.89 101.42 26.31
C SER A 5 8.36 102.79 25.81
N PRO A 6 7.10 103.23 26.05
CA PRO A 6 6.77 103.83 27.36
C PRO A 6 5.29 103.77 27.84
N THR A 7 5.17 103.65 29.16
CA THR A 7 4.30 104.36 30.14
C THR A 7 2.98 105.06 29.74
N ASN A 8 1.95 104.85 30.60
CA ASN A 8 1.19 105.84 31.42
C ASN A 8 -0.30 105.45 31.50
N SER A 9 -1.11 105.77 32.50
CA SER A 9 -0.99 106.13 33.92
C SER A 9 -2.43 106.41 34.37
N LYS A 10 -2.81 105.94 35.57
CA LYS A 10 -3.83 106.48 36.48
C LYS A 10 -5.24 106.80 35.93
N LEU A 11 -6.27 106.17 36.52
CA LEU A 11 -7.27 106.91 37.30
C LEU A 11 -8.10 105.97 38.19
N ALA A 12 -8.32 106.44 39.42
CA ALA A 12 -9.03 105.77 40.50
C ALA A 12 -10.55 105.88 40.36
N THR A 13 -11.33 104.93 40.88
CA THR A 13 -12.41 105.18 41.86
C THR A 13 -13.15 103.90 42.32
N ARG A 14 -13.33 103.82 43.64
CA ARG A 14 -14.42 103.20 44.44
C ARG A 14 -15.58 102.55 43.67
N ARG A 15 -15.98 101.34 44.10
CA ARG A 15 -17.28 101.11 44.78
C ARG A 15 -17.40 99.71 45.39
N HIS A 16 -17.93 99.70 46.61
CA HIS A 16 -18.33 98.55 47.40
C HIS A 16 -19.48 97.77 46.76
N GLY A 17 -19.55 96.49 47.15
CA GLY A 17 -20.79 95.73 47.20
C GLY A 17 -21.16 95.04 45.90
N VAL A 18 -20.91 93.73 45.83
CA VAL A 18 -21.87 92.64 45.53
C VAL A 18 -21.02 91.37 45.52
N ARG A 19 -20.60 90.95 46.71
CA ARG A 19 -19.85 89.73 46.98
C ARG A 19 -20.87 88.70 47.48
N ARG A 20 -21.59 88.01 46.57
CA ARG A 20 -22.25 86.69 46.79
C ARG A 20 -23.19 86.17 45.69
N TYR A 21 -23.40 86.86 44.57
CA TYR A 21 -24.27 86.36 43.47
C TYR A 21 -23.60 86.23 42.08
N ARG A 22 -22.26 86.23 42.00
CA ARG A 22 -21.52 85.99 40.72
C ARG A 22 -20.80 84.64 40.64
N VAL A 23 -20.58 83.94 41.75
CA VAL A 23 -19.92 82.62 41.72
C VAL A 23 -20.89 81.54 41.23
N THR A 24 -22.19 81.65 41.53
CA THR A 24 -23.20 80.70 41.06
C THR A 24 -23.51 80.83 39.56
N MET A 25 -23.46 82.04 38.98
CA MET A 25 -23.71 82.21 37.54
C MET A 25 -22.51 81.82 36.67
N VAL A 26 -21.27 82.11 37.07
CA VAL A 26 -20.08 81.71 36.29
C VAL A 26 -19.89 80.19 36.29
N VAL A 27 -20.23 79.51 37.39
CA VAL A 27 -20.21 78.04 37.47
C VAL A 27 -21.34 77.42 36.65
N ALA A 28 -22.53 78.02 36.62
CA ALA A 28 -23.63 77.54 35.77
C ALA A 28 -23.34 77.73 34.27
N GLU A 29 -22.73 78.85 33.87
CA GLU A 29 -22.31 79.09 32.48
C GLU A 29 -21.15 78.18 32.05
N GLN A 30 -20.24 77.83 32.97
CA GLN A 30 -19.19 76.84 32.72
C GLN A 30 -19.73 75.40 32.67
N LEU A 31 -20.73 75.05 33.47
CA LEU A 31 -21.37 73.73 33.43
C LEU A 31 -22.25 73.53 32.18
N CYS A 32 -22.93 74.58 31.71
CA CYS A 32 -23.62 74.55 30.41
C CYS A 32 -22.64 74.53 29.23
N ARG A 33 -21.47 75.19 29.33
CA ARG A 33 -20.38 75.08 28.34
C ARG A 33 -19.68 73.71 28.37
N LEU A 34 -19.63 73.02 29.51
CA LEU A 34 -19.09 71.66 29.60
C LEU A 34 -19.95 70.65 28.82
N HIS A 35 -21.29 70.84 28.81
CA HIS A 35 -22.20 70.05 27.98
C HIS A 35 -22.10 70.36 26.48
N ALA A 36 -21.54 71.50 26.09
CA ALA A 36 -21.31 71.86 24.69
C ALA A 36 -19.95 71.36 24.15
N ASP A 37 -19.07 70.81 25.00
CA ASP A 37 -17.75 70.33 24.58
C ASP A 37 -17.79 68.84 24.19
N GLN A 38 -18.21 68.59 22.94
CA GLN A 38 -18.22 67.24 22.35
C GLN A 38 -16.80 66.66 22.11
N ARG A 39 -15.73 67.43 22.38
CA ARG A 39 -14.34 66.98 22.15
C ARG A 39 -13.93 65.85 23.09
N GLY A 40 -14.43 65.82 24.33
CA GLY A 40 -14.16 64.74 25.28
C GLY A 40 -14.82 63.41 24.88
N VAL A 41 -16.05 63.49 24.35
CA VAL A 41 -16.80 62.31 23.86
C VAL A 41 -16.10 61.69 22.66
N MET A 42 -15.61 62.50 21.72
CA MET A 42 -14.84 62.01 20.56
C MET A 42 -13.56 61.27 20.96
N SER A 43 -12.90 61.69 22.05
CA SER A 43 -11.72 60.98 22.59
C SER A 43 -12.09 59.62 23.20
N ILE A 44 -13.19 59.53 23.97
CA ILE A 44 -13.62 58.27 24.60
C ILE A 44 -14.07 57.26 23.54
N VAL A 45 -14.86 57.71 22.56
CA VAL A 45 -15.31 56.86 21.45
C VAL A 45 -14.11 56.35 20.66
N SER A 46 -13.13 57.20 20.34
CA SER A 46 -11.95 56.76 19.59
C SER A 46 -11.14 55.70 20.33
N VAL A 47 -10.91 55.86 21.64
CA VAL A 47 -10.20 54.85 22.45
C VAL A 47 -10.99 53.54 22.50
N PHE A 48 -12.30 53.61 22.70
CA PHE A 48 -13.15 52.43 22.70
C PHE A 48 -13.16 51.71 21.35
N THR A 49 -13.25 52.46 20.24
CA THR A 49 -13.17 51.90 18.88
C THR A 49 -11.82 51.24 18.62
N LEU A 50 -10.70 51.86 19.03
CA LEU A 50 -9.37 51.26 18.89
C LEU A 50 -9.23 49.98 19.73
N LEU A 51 -9.77 49.97 20.94
CA LEU A 51 -9.77 48.80 21.81
C LEU A 51 -10.62 47.67 21.21
N LEU A 52 -11.83 47.97 20.74
CA LEU A 52 -12.70 47.01 20.06
C LEU A 52 -12.02 46.44 18.79
N LEU A 53 -11.42 47.29 17.97
CA LEU A 53 -10.70 46.88 16.76
C LEU A 53 -9.51 45.97 17.10
N THR A 54 -8.78 46.27 18.18
CA THR A 54 -7.66 45.46 18.65
C THR A 54 -8.12 44.08 19.13
N ILE A 55 -9.23 44.02 19.86
CA ILE A 55 -9.85 42.75 20.30
C ILE A 55 -10.31 41.93 19.08
N LEU A 56 -10.99 42.56 18.12
CA LEU A 56 -11.41 41.90 16.88
C LEU A 56 -10.23 41.38 16.06
N LEU A 57 -9.16 42.17 15.94
CA LEU A 57 -7.94 41.73 15.27
C LEU A 57 -7.30 40.54 15.99
N GLY A 58 -7.22 40.59 17.32
CA GLY A 58 -6.77 39.47 18.16
C GLY A 58 -7.60 38.20 17.94
N MET A 59 -8.92 38.34 17.85
CA MET A 59 -9.84 37.24 17.56
C MET A 59 -9.58 36.64 16.18
N VAL A 60 -9.50 37.47 15.14
CA VAL A 60 -9.25 37.01 13.76
C VAL A 60 -7.91 36.29 13.65
N MET A 61 -6.86 36.80 14.30
CA MET A 61 -5.55 36.13 14.34
C MET A 61 -5.61 34.78 15.07
N ASN A 62 -6.35 34.69 16.18
CA ASN A 62 -6.51 33.44 16.92
C ASN A 62 -7.28 32.39 16.11
N VAL A 63 -8.36 32.81 15.43
CA VAL A 63 -9.13 31.94 14.51
C VAL A 63 -8.26 31.50 13.35
N GLY A 64 -7.51 32.40 12.72
CA GLY A 64 -6.61 32.08 11.61
C GLY A 64 -5.57 31.03 12.00
N ARG A 65 -4.96 31.16 13.18
CA ARG A 65 -4.01 30.15 13.69
C ARG A 65 -4.69 28.82 14.03
N ALA A 66 -5.88 28.85 14.62
CA ALA A 66 -6.64 27.63 14.93
C ALA A 66 -7.01 26.87 13.65
N VAL A 67 -7.48 27.58 12.62
CA VAL A 67 -7.83 27.00 11.31
C VAL A 67 -6.60 26.46 10.59
N ASP A 68 -5.50 27.24 10.48
CA ASP A 68 -4.25 26.74 9.87
C ASP A 68 -3.71 25.52 10.62
N GLY A 69 -3.74 25.56 11.96
CA GLY A 69 -3.35 24.44 12.80
C GLY A 69 -4.19 23.19 12.55
N LYS A 70 -5.52 23.34 12.39
CA LYS A 70 -6.42 22.22 12.11
C LYS A 70 -6.22 21.64 10.71
N ILE A 71 -6.06 22.49 9.68
CA ILE A 71 -5.78 22.04 8.31
C ILE A 71 -4.47 21.26 8.26
N ARG A 72 -3.41 21.74 8.92
CA ARG A 72 -2.14 21.01 9.03
C ARG A 72 -2.30 19.67 9.71
N LEU A 73 -3.06 19.65 10.81
CA LEU A 73 -3.32 18.42 11.57
C LEU A 73 -4.09 17.40 10.73
N GLN A 74 -5.07 17.85 9.94
CA GLN A 74 -5.83 16.99 9.04
C GLN A 74 -4.96 16.44 7.91
N ASN A 75 -4.21 17.31 7.22
CA ASN A 75 -3.28 16.89 6.18
C ASN A 75 -2.25 15.89 6.71
N ALA A 76 -1.79 16.08 7.96
CA ALA A 76 -0.89 15.15 8.62
C ALA A 76 -1.58 13.81 8.91
N ALA A 77 -2.84 13.81 9.37
CA ALA A 77 -3.62 12.60 9.59
C ALA A 77 -3.82 11.83 8.28
N ASP A 78 -4.29 12.47 7.22
CA ASP A 78 -4.55 11.82 5.93
C ASP A 78 -3.27 11.20 5.35
N ALA A 79 -2.19 11.97 5.32
CA ALA A 79 -0.90 11.51 4.80
C ALA A 79 -0.31 10.38 5.65
N ALA A 80 -0.37 10.50 6.98
CA ALA A 80 0.14 9.48 7.88
C ALA A 80 -0.67 8.19 7.76
N THR A 81 -2.00 8.26 7.85
CA THR A 81 -2.89 7.11 7.71
C THR A 81 -2.70 6.41 6.37
N TYR A 82 -2.67 7.16 5.26
CA TYR A 82 -2.43 6.59 3.93
C TYR A 82 -1.06 5.90 3.86
N SER A 83 -0.02 6.50 4.43
CA SER A 83 1.33 5.89 4.48
C SER A 83 1.33 4.57 5.26
N GLY A 84 0.64 4.52 6.41
CA GLY A 84 0.49 3.29 7.20
C GLY A 84 -0.26 2.21 6.42
N GLY A 85 -1.42 2.54 5.85
CA GLY A 85 -2.20 1.62 5.02
C GLY A 85 -1.43 1.11 3.80
N ALA A 86 -0.58 1.95 3.19
CA ALA A 86 0.24 1.56 2.05
C ALA A 86 1.33 0.55 2.46
N VAL A 87 1.91 0.67 3.66
CA VAL A 87 2.85 -0.32 4.18
C VAL A 87 2.14 -1.65 4.46
N ILE A 88 0.94 -1.63 5.05
CA ILE A 88 0.14 -2.85 5.25
C ILE A 88 -0.18 -3.53 3.91
N ALA A 89 -0.62 -2.77 2.90
CA ALA A 89 -0.88 -3.31 1.55
C ALA A 89 0.39 -3.92 0.91
N ARG A 90 1.57 -3.32 1.13
CA ARG A 90 2.85 -3.91 0.72
C ARG A 90 3.16 -5.22 1.44
N GLY A 91 2.82 -5.35 2.71
CA GLY A 91 2.95 -6.61 3.46
C GLY A 91 2.12 -7.72 2.84
N MET A 92 0.86 -7.42 2.49
CA MET A 92 -0.02 -8.36 1.79
C MET A 92 0.54 -8.77 0.41
N ASN A 93 1.06 -7.80 -0.36
CA ASN A 93 1.69 -8.08 -1.65
C ASN A 93 2.99 -8.88 -1.52
N ALA A 94 3.78 -8.64 -0.48
CA ALA A 94 5.00 -9.41 -0.20
C ALA A 94 4.65 -10.88 0.09
N LEU A 95 3.62 -11.14 0.90
CA LEU A 95 3.13 -12.51 1.16
C LEU A 95 2.59 -13.17 -0.10
N ALA A 96 1.85 -12.43 -0.92
CA ALA A 96 1.33 -12.96 -2.18
C ALA A 96 2.45 -13.30 -3.17
N PHE A 97 3.46 -12.43 -3.27
CA PHE A 97 4.64 -12.69 -4.08
C PHE A 97 5.40 -13.94 -3.61
N THR A 98 5.64 -14.08 -2.31
CA THR A 98 6.37 -15.23 -1.76
C THR A 98 5.60 -16.52 -1.87
N ASN A 99 4.25 -16.50 -1.80
CA ASN A 99 3.42 -17.67 -2.08
C ASN A 99 3.66 -18.19 -3.51
N HIS A 100 3.72 -17.29 -4.49
CA HIS A 100 4.06 -17.64 -5.88
C HIS A 100 5.49 -18.14 -6.01
N LEU A 101 6.46 -17.41 -5.43
CA LEU A 101 7.88 -17.76 -5.46
C LEU A 101 8.10 -19.17 -4.89
N MET A 102 7.45 -19.51 -3.77
CA MET A 102 7.56 -20.84 -3.18
C MET A 102 7.06 -21.91 -4.13
N CYS A 103 5.89 -21.72 -4.75
CA CYS A 103 5.34 -22.70 -5.70
C CYS A 103 6.20 -22.84 -6.96
N ASP A 104 6.83 -21.76 -7.42
CA ASP A 104 7.78 -21.78 -8.53
C ASP A 104 9.09 -22.50 -8.14
N VAL A 105 9.59 -22.33 -6.91
CA VAL A 105 10.72 -23.11 -6.39
C VAL A 105 10.41 -24.61 -6.40
N PHE A 106 9.20 -25.04 -6.02
CA PHE A 106 8.78 -26.45 -6.16
C PHE A 106 8.83 -26.91 -7.63
N ALA A 107 8.26 -26.12 -8.53
CA ALA A 107 8.23 -26.43 -9.95
C ALA A 107 9.64 -26.55 -10.54
N LEU A 108 10.50 -25.57 -10.28
CA LEU A 108 11.86 -25.52 -10.78
C LEU A 108 12.74 -26.62 -10.15
N THR A 109 12.52 -26.96 -8.88
CA THR A 109 13.20 -28.10 -8.24
C THR A 109 12.86 -29.40 -8.95
N ALA A 110 11.57 -29.65 -9.21
CA ALA A 110 11.14 -30.84 -9.95
C ALA A 110 11.70 -30.89 -11.38
N PHE A 111 11.71 -29.74 -12.07
CA PHE A 111 12.31 -29.60 -13.40
C PHE A 111 13.82 -29.93 -13.37
N MET A 112 14.55 -29.40 -12.39
CA MET A 112 15.99 -29.61 -12.25
C MET A 112 16.35 -31.00 -11.75
N ARG A 113 15.51 -31.65 -10.93
CA ARG A 113 15.67 -33.06 -10.58
C ARG A 113 15.59 -33.96 -11.80
N GLU A 114 14.63 -33.74 -12.69
CA GLU A 114 14.59 -34.49 -13.96
C GLU A 114 15.81 -34.22 -14.83
N ALA A 115 16.27 -32.97 -14.90
CA ALA A 115 17.49 -32.61 -15.63
C ALA A 115 18.74 -33.33 -15.10
N ARG A 116 18.83 -33.54 -13.78
CA ARG A 116 19.91 -34.32 -13.13
C ARG A 116 19.77 -35.81 -13.43
N ASP A 117 18.57 -36.36 -13.29
CA ASP A 117 18.31 -37.79 -13.31
C ASP A 117 18.23 -38.36 -14.74
N ARG A 118 17.94 -37.49 -15.73
CA ARG A 118 17.89 -37.80 -17.17
C ARG A 118 16.98 -38.99 -17.49
N ASN A 119 15.85 -39.14 -16.79
CA ASN A 119 14.96 -40.28 -16.97
C ASN A 119 14.34 -40.28 -18.37
N ALA A 120 13.90 -39.12 -18.86
CA ALA A 120 13.30 -38.96 -20.19
C ALA A 120 14.25 -39.40 -21.31
N GLU A 121 15.53 -39.06 -21.18
CA GLU A 121 16.55 -39.38 -22.18
C GLU A 121 16.79 -40.89 -22.33
N GLN A 122 16.68 -41.66 -21.24
CA GLN A 122 16.94 -43.10 -21.26
C GLN A 122 16.00 -43.89 -22.18
N PHE A 123 14.80 -43.37 -22.46
CA PHE A 123 13.82 -44.02 -23.34
C PHE A 123 13.97 -43.62 -24.81
N VAL A 124 14.63 -42.49 -25.10
CA VAL A 124 14.74 -41.95 -26.47
C VAL A 124 15.48 -42.88 -27.43
N PRO A 125 16.60 -43.55 -27.06
CA PRO A 125 17.31 -44.44 -27.97
C PRO A 125 16.41 -45.51 -28.57
N ALA A 126 15.66 -46.25 -27.74
CA ALA A 126 14.77 -47.31 -28.21
C ALA A 126 13.67 -46.79 -29.16
N ILE A 127 13.16 -45.58 -28.92
CA ILE A 127 12.14 -44.93 -29.77
C ILE A 127 12.74 -44.55 -31.13
N LEU A 128 13.93 -43.94 -31.12
CA LEU A 128 14.61 -43.52 -32.35
C LEU A 128 15.12 -44.72 -33.16
N ASP A 129 15.58 -45.78 -32.51
CA ASP A 129 16.01 -47.02 -33.16
C ASP A 129 14.83 -47.72 -33.87
N ALA A 130 13.62 -47.64 -33.29
CA ALA A 130 12.41 -48.13 -33.95
C ALA A 130 12.10 -47.32 -35.23
N TRP A 131 12.22 -45.99 -35.19
CA TRP A 131 12.08 -45.16 -36.40
C TRP A 131 13.16 -45.48 -37.45
N GLU A 132 14.40 -45.70 -37.02
CA GLU A 132 15.52 -46.05 -37.90
C GLU A 132 15.28 -47.39 -38.60
N ALA A 133 14.72 -48.39 -37.89
CA ALA A 133 14.34 -49.68 -38.44
C ALA A 133 13.14 -49.63 -39.40
N GLU A 134 12.13 -48.80 -39.10
CA GLU A 134 10.92 -48.67 -39.93
C GLU A 134 11.13 -47.75 -41.14
N GLY A 135 12.10 -46.83 -41.10
CA GLY A 135 12.41 -45.89 -42.19
C GLY A 135 12.50 -46.56 -43.58
N PRO A 136 13.31 -47.62 -43.76
CA PRO A 136 13.40 -48.35 -45.03
C PRO A 136 12.08 -48.99 -45.49
N VAL A 137 11.23 -49.43 -44.56
CA VAL A 137 9.93 -50.07 -44.87
C VAL A 137 9.02 -49.07 -45.59
N PHE A 138 8.98 -47.80 -45.14
CA PHE A 138 8.23 -46.74 -45.80
C PHE A 138 8.68 -46.51 -47.26
N GLY A 139 9.97 -46.72 -47.54
CA GLY A 139 10.56 -46.62 -48.88
C GLY A 139 10.04 -47.67 -49.86
N THR A 140 9.47 -48.76 -49.36
CA THR A 140 8.92 -49.87 -50.16
C THR A 140 7.39 -49.88 -50.21
N SER A 141 6.74 -48.87 -49.62
CA SER A 141 5.29 -48.85 -49.42
C SER A 141 4.46 -48.69 -50.70
N GLY A 142 5.05 -48.20 -51.80
CA GLY A 142 4.34 -47.89 -53.05
C GLY A 142 3.49 -46.62 -52.99
N PHE A 143 3.52 -45.88 -51.88
CA PHE A 143 2.83 -44.59 -51.72
C PHE A 143 3.85 -43.45 -51.71
N PRO A 144 3.80 -42.50 -52.67
CA PRO A 144 4.82 -41.45 -52.82
C PRO A 144 5.10 -40.64 -51.54
N LYS A 145 4.07 -40.40 -50.73
CA LYS A 145 4.20 -39.68 -49.45
C LYS A 145 5.11 -40.42 -48.46
N PHE A 146 5.00 -41.75 -48.37
CA PHE A 146 5.80 -42.57 -47.45
C PHE A 146 7.19 -42.83 -48.00
N GLU A 147 7.32 -42.99 -49.32
CA GLU A 147 8.63 -43.11 -49.97
C GLU A 147 9.49 -41.87 -49.75
N ALA A 148 8.91 -40.67 -49.80
CA ALA A 148 9.61 -39.43 -49.47
C ALA A 148 10.01 -39.31 -47.98
N LEU A 149 9.25 -39.95 -47.08
CA LEU A 149 9.54 -39.93 -45.64
C LEU A 149 10.70 -40.86 -45.27
N ALA A 150 10.92 -41.95 -45.99
CA ALA A 150 11.99 -42.91 -45.71
C ALA A 150 13.39 -42.26 -45.59
N PRO A 151 13.91 -41.52 -46.59
CA PRO A 151 15.20 -40.85 -46.46
C PRO A 151 15.17 -39.72 -45.43
N ALA A 152 14.03 -39.05 -45.24
CA ALA A 152 13.90 -37.98 -44.24
C ALA A 152 14.02 -38.53 -42.81
N ILE A 153 13.41 -39.69 -42.52
CA ILE A 153 13.51 -40.40 -41.23
C ILE A 153 14.97 -40.75 -40.95
N THR A 154 15.64 -41.41 -41.89
CA THR A 154 17.05 -41.83 -41.72
C THR A 154 18.00 -40.65 -41.53
N GLN A 155 17.73 -39.51 -42.19
CA GLN A 155 18.51 -38.28 -42.01
C GLN A 155 18.22 -37.59 -40.67
N LYS A 156 16.97 -37.66 -40.18
CA LYS A 156 16.52 -36.90 -39.01
C LYS A 156 16.81 -37.60 -37.68
N VAL A 157 16.72 -38.92 -37.62
CA VAL A 157 17.01 -39.70 -36.40
C VAL A 157 18.34 -39.33 -35.73
N PRO A 158 19.50 -39.30 -36.43
CA PRO A 158 20.77 -38.95 -35.78
C PRO A 158 20.80 -37.50 -35.26
N LEU A 159 20.10 -36.58 -35.94
CA LEU A 159 20.00 -35.18 -35.51
C LEU A 159 19.16 -35.06 -34.23
N GLU A 160 18.02 -35.75 -34.14
CA GLU A 160 17.21 -35.76 -32.91
C GLU A 160 17.95 -36.45 -31.76
N ARG A 161 18.71 -37.53 -32.03
CA ARG A 161 19.54 -38.21 -31.02
C ARG A 161 20.60 -37.25 -30.45
N GLN A 162 21.31 -36.52 -31.31
CA GLN A 162 22.29 -35.52 -30.90
C GLN A 162 21.64 -34.36 -30.13
N LEU A 163 20.48 -33.89 -30.59
CA LEU A 163 19.74 -32.80 -29.93
C LEU A 163 19.35 -33.18 -28.51
N VAL A 164 18.76 -34.36 -28.31
CA VAL A 164 18.36 -34.86 -26.98
C VAL A 164 19.57 -34.99 -26.08
N GLN A 165 20.67 -35.58 -26.55
CA GLN A 165 21.90 -35.70 -25.77
C GLN A 165 22.46 -34.33 -25.37
N SER A 166 22.51 -33.38 -26.32
CA SER A 166 23.02 -32.03 -26.08
C SER A 166 22.16 -31.28 -25.05
N PHE A 167 20.83 -31.41 -25.15
CA PHE A 167 19.92 -30.82 -24.18
C PHE A 167 20.05 -31.48 -22.80
N GLY A 168 20.18 -32.80 -22.74
CA GLY A 168 20.39 -33.55 -21.50
C GLY A 168 21.70 -33.17 -20.80
N ASP A 169 22.79 -33.04 -21.56
CA ASP A 169 24.09 -32.61 -21.03
C ASP A 169 24.04 -31.17 -20.50
N TRP A 170 23.40 -30.26 -21.24
CA TRP A 170 23.17 -28.88 -20.79
C TRP A 170 22.30 -28.82 -19.53
N GLY A 171 21.18 -29.55 -19.51
CA GLY A 171 20.25 -29.60 -18.39
C GLY A 171 20.90 -30.15 -17.13
N ALA A 172 21.68 -31.23 -17.24
CA ALA A 172 22.41 -31.82 -16.12
C ALA A 172 23.46 -30.84 -15.56
N ALA A 173 24.19 -30.13 -16.44
CA ALA A 173 25.15 -29.11 -16.01
C ALA A 173 24.48 -27.93 -15.30
N ALA A 174 23.34 -27.44 -15.82
CA ALA A 174 22.55 -26.39 -15.17
C ALA A 174 22.01 -26.84 -13.81
N SER A 175 21.47 -28.06 -13.74
CA SER A 175 20.96 -28.65 -12.51
C SER A 175 22.03 -28.77 -11.43
N ALA A 176 23.25 -29.20 -11.77
CA ALA A 176 24.36 -29.29 -10.83
C ALA A 176 24.68 -27.95 -10.13
N MET A 177 24.40 -26.81 -10.77
CA MET A 177 24.59 -25.48 -10.19
C MET A 177 23.37 -24.98 -9.43
N ILE A 178 22.16 -25.19 -9.97
CA ILE A 178 20.93 -24.56 -9.47
C ILE A 178 20.25 -25.40 -8.39
N LEU A 179 20.15 -26.72 -8.61
CA LEU A 179 19.36 -27.63 -7.77
C LEU A 179 19.76 -27.59 -6.28
N PRO A 180 21.05 -27.57 -5.90
CA PRO A 180 21.43 -27.52 -4.48
C PRO A 180 20.87 -26.30 -3.74
N THR A 181 20.77 -25.16 -4.42
CA THR A 181 20.21 -23.93 -3.81
C THR A 181 18.70 -24.06 -3.60
N LEU A 182 17.99 -24.62 -4.59
CA LEU A 182 16.54 -24.82 -4.49
C LEU A 182 16.19 -25.84 -3.39
N GLU A 183 16.91 -26.95 -3.33
CA GLU A 183 16.73 -27.97 -2.29
C GLU A 183 17.08 -27.41 -0.90
N TYR A 184 18.11 -26.56 -0.79
CA TYR A 184 18.43 -25.87 0.46
C TYR A 184 17.31 -24.92 0.91
N ILE A 185 16.71 -24.16 -0.01
CA ILE A 185 15.56 -23.28 0.28
C ILE A 185 14.39 -24.08 0.85
N LEU A 186 14.05 -25.22 0.23
CA LEU A 186 12.94 -26.06 0.67
C LEU A 186 13.23 -26.81 1.97
N ALA A 187 14.45 -27.34 2.13
CA ALA A 187 14.85 -28.09 3.32
C ALA A 187 14.86 -27.23 4.59
N ASN A 188 15.19 -25.94 4.47
CA ASN A 188 15.27 -25.01 5.60
C ASN A 188 14.07 -24.05 5.68
N GLU A 189 13.02 -24.27 4.88
CA GLU A 189 11.82 -23.43 4.86
C GLU A 189 12.11 -21.91 4.75
N LEU A 190 13.13 -21.51 3.98
CA LEU A 190 13.61 -20.12 3.98
C LEU A 190 12.54 -19.12 3.52
N ILE A 191 11.64 -19.54 2.61
CA ILE A 191 10.53 -18.70 2.16
C ILE A 191 9.47 -18.57 3.27
N PRO A 192 8.95 -19.66 3.88
CA PRO A 192 8.10 -19.55 5.07
C PRO A 192 8.71 -18.73 6.23
N GLU A 193 10.01 -18.86 6.51
CA GLU A 193 10.69 -18.05 7.53
C GLU A 193 10.66 -16.56 7.19
N TYR A 194 10.91 -16.22 5.92
CA TYR A 194 10.76 -14.85 5.45
C TYR A 194 9.30 -14.35 5.55
N GLN A 195 8.31 -15.18 5.21
CA GLN A 195 6.89 -14.84 5.35
C GLN A 195 6.49 -14.55 6.80
N ARG A 196 6.94 -15.38 7.74
CA ARG A 196 6.75 -15.14 9.19
C ARG A 196 7.41 -13.82 9.61
N SER A 197 8.58 -13.52 9.08
CA SER A 197 9.27 -12.23 9.32
C SER A 197 8.50 -11.04 8.75
N VAL A 198 7.89 -11.17 7.57
CA VAL A 198 7.00 -10.16 6.97
C VAL A 198 5.81 -9.90 7.90
N VAL A 199 5.15 -10.95 8.37
CA VAL A 199 4.00 -10.84 9.27
C VAL A 199 4.37 -10.18 10.59
N ALA A 200 5.53 -10.51 11.16
CA ALA A 200 6.01 -9.93 12.40
C ALA A 200 6.43 -8.46 12.26
N THR A 201 7.02 -8.06 11.13
CA THR A 201 7.71 -6.76 11.00
C THR A 201 6.86 -5.66 10.38
N PHE A 202 5.99 -6.00 9.40
CA PHE A 202 5.24 -4.99 8.66
C PHE A 202 4.26 -4.15 9.51
N PRO A 203 3.61 -4.68 10.56
CA PRO A 203 2.82 -3.86 11.48
C PRO A 203 3.64 -2.74 12.12
N ASP A 204 4.83 -3.06 12.65
CA ASP A 204 5.73 -2.08 13.24
C ASP A 204 6.27 -1.07 12.19
N MET A 205 6.55 -1.53 10.97
CA MET A 205 6.93 -0.64 9.86
C MET A 205 5.79 0.32 9.48
N ALA A 206 4.54 -0.14 9.49
CA ALA A 206 3.38 0.71 9.21
C ALA A 206 3.22 1.76 10.30
N GLN A 207 3.34 1.36 11.57
CA GLN A 207 3.30 2.26 12.72
C GLN A 207 4.46 3.29 12.68
N ALA A 208 5.66 2.88 12.28
CA ALA A 208 6.80 3.77 12.10
C ALA A 208 6.58 4.76 10.93
N ALA A 209 5.99 4.31 9.82
CA ALA A 209 5.64 5.17 8.69
C ALA A 209 4.62 6.25 9.09
N VAL A 210 3.59 5.89 9.88
CA VAL A 210 2.64 6.85 10.43
C VAL A 210 3.34 7.89 11.31
N LEU A 211 4.21 7.45 12.22
CA LEU A 211 4.96 8.34 13.10
C LEU A 211 5.86 9.33 12.33
N GLU A 212 6.62 8.83 11.35
CA GLU A 212 7.55 9.67 10.59
C GLU A 212 6.81 10.64 9.66
N THR A 213 5.74 10.19 9.00
CA THR A 213 4.92 11.08 8.16
C THR A 213 4.28 12.17 9.00
N ALA A 214 3.68 11.82 10.14
CA ALA A 214 3.15 12.77 11.10
C ALA A 214 4.21 13.81 11.51
N ARG A 215 5.38 13.35 11.97
CA ARG A 215 6.50 14.23 12.38
C ARG A 215 6.92 15.21 11.30
N ARG A 216 7.01 14.76 10.04
CA ARG A 216 7.38 15.63 8.90
C ARG A 216 6.34 16.70 8.62
N HIS A 217 5.05 16.36 8.69
CA HIS A 217 3.97 17.33 8.51
C HIS A 217 3.87 18.34 9.67
N GLY A 218 4.35 17.97 10.85
CA GLY A 218 4.45 18.87 12.01
C GLY A 218 5.57 19.91 11.95
N ASN A 219 6.44 19.90 10.94
CA ASN A 219 7.56 20.84 10.84
C ASN A 219 7.24 22.06 9.94
N PRO A 220 7.53 23.30 10.39
CA PRO A 220 8.02 23.66 11.72
C PRO A 220 6.93 23.53 12.81
N ASP A 221 7.36 23.31 14.06
CA ASP A 221 6.50 22.94 15.20
C ASP A 221 5.51 24.02 15.67
N ASN A 222 5.66 25.25 15.19
CA ASN A 222 4.87 26.43 15.53
C ASN A 222 4.67 26.63 17.06
N GLY A 223 5.65 26.21 17.87
CA GLY A 223 5.59 26.27 19.34
C GLY A 223 4.66 25.25 20.00
N ARG A 224 4.10 24.29 19.24
CA ARG A 224 3.27 23.18 19.72
C ARG A 224 4.07 21.87 19.84
N GLY A 225 5.36 21.89 19.50
CA GLY A 225 6.23 20.72 19.53
C GLY A 225 5.89 19.71 18.43
N GLU A 226 6.51 18.53 18.54
CA GLU A 226 6.35 17.46 17.56
C GLU A 226 4.93 16.90 17.50
N LEU A 227 4.45 16.71 16.28
CA LEU A 227 3.18 16.06 15.97
C LEU A 227 3.43 14.55 15.85
N LEU A 228 2.61 13.77 16.53
CA LEU A 228 2.78 12.31 16.67
C LEU A 228 1.58 11.57 16.09
N GLY A 229 1.82 10.54 15.29
CA GLY A 229 0.77 9.72 14.68
C GLY A 229 0.72 8.30 15.26
N VAL A 230 -0.47 7.72 15.33
CA VAL A 230 -0.71 6.33 15.74
C VAL A 230 -1.63 5.68 14.73
N LEU A 231 -1.30 4.47 14.29
CA LEU A 231 -2.18 3.64 13.49
C LEU A 231 -2.90 2.68 14.42
N TRP A 232 -4.22 2.65 14.33
CA TRP A 232 -5.08 1.82 15.16
C TRP A 232 -5.82 0.82 14.30
N ARG A 233 -6.02 -0.37 14.86
CA ARG A 233 -7.07 -1.29 14.44
C ARG A 233 -8.41 -0.77 14.92
N THR A 234 -9.49 -1.18 14.25
CA THR A 234 -10.85 -0.82 14.66
C THR A 234 -11.24 -1.39 16.01
N ASN A 235 -10.55 -2.41 16.53
CA ASN A 235 -10.78 -2.91 17.89
C ASN A 235 -10.19 -2.04 19.02
N GLY A 236 -9.60 -0.88 18.71
CA GLY A 236 -9.03 0.02 19.73
C GLY A 236 -7.59 -0.33 20.14
N VAL A 237 -6.93 -1.25 19.43
CA VAL A 237 -5.53 -1.62 19.69
C VAL A 237 -4.62 -0.97 18.65
N PRO A 238 -3.47 -0.37 19.04
CA PRO A 238 -2.49 0.11 18.06
C PRO A 238 -2.00 -1.04 17.16
N VAL A 239 -1.65 -0.70 15.92
CA VAL A 239 -0.98 -1.61 15.00
C VAL A 239 0.46 -1.83 15.48
N GLY A 240 0.91 -3.08 15.49
CA GLY A 240 2.23 -3.48 15.97
C GLY A 240 2.28 -3.81 17.47
N GLY A 241 3.51 -4.02 17.96
CA GLY A 241 3.78 -4.36 19.36
C GLY A 241 3.32 -5.76 19.79
N SER A 242 3.13 -5.96 21.09
CA SER A 242 2.90 -7.29 21.69
C SER A 242 1.54 -7.91 21.36
N TYR A 243 0.59 -7.15 20.82
CA TYR A 243 -0.71 -7.70 20.44
C TYR A 243 -0.65 -8.53 19.16
N GLU A 244 0.36 -8.33 18.31
CA GLU A 244 0.57 -9.08 17.06
C GLU A 244 0.76 -10.59 17.29
N TYR A 245 1.13 -11.02 18.51
CA TYR A 245 1.24 -12.44 18.87
C TYR A 245 -0.11 -13.14 19.05
N PHE A 246 -1.17 -12.40 19.38
CA PHE A 246 -2.49 -12.96 19.67
C PHE A 246 -3.48 -12.70 18.53
N ASP A 247 -3.41 -11.50 17.97
CA ASP A 247 -4.22 -11.07 16.84
C ASP A 247 -3.34 -10.21 15.94
N ARG A 248 -3.05 -10.74 14.74
CA ARG A 248 -2.19 -10.10 13.76
C ARG A 248 -2.94 -9.00 13.03
N THR A 249 -2.27 -7.88 12.81
CA THR A 249 -2.77 -6.80 11.95
C THR A 249 -2.95 -7.25 10.50
N LEU A 250 -2.07 -8.12 10.00
CA LEU A 250 -2.28 -8.73 8.69
C LEU A 250 -3.29 -9.89 8.84
N PRO A 251 -4.40 -9.88 8.07
CA PRO A 251 -5.47 -10.87 8.19
C PRO A 251 -5.10 -12.18 7.48
N VAL A 252 -4.02 -12.79 7.96
CA VAL A 252 -3.36 -13.96 7.35
C VAL A 252 -3.13 -15.06 8.37
N VAL A 253 -3.12 -16.29 7.89
CA VAL A 253 -2.92 -17.51 8.67
C VAL A 253 -1.69 -18.24 8.15
N ASP A 254 -0.77 -18.55 9.08
CA ASP A 254 0.27 -19.57 8.88
C ASP A 254 -0.38 -20.95 9.12
N PRO A 255 -0.55 -21.78 8.07
CA PRO A 255 -1.22 -23.08 8.21
C PRO A 255 -0.43 -24.09 9.06
N VAL A 256 0.81 -23.80 9.44
CA VAL A 256 1.66 -24.67 10.25
C VAL A 256 1.72 -24.21 11.70
N LEU A 257 1.93 -22.91 11.94
CA LEU A 257 2.21 -22.39 13.29
C LEU A 257 1.00 -21.80 14.01
N ASP A 258 -0.01 -21.32 13.28
CA ASP A 258 -1.17 -20.71 13.92
C ASP A 258 -2.11 -21.79 14.45
N MET A 259 -2.84 -21.46 15.53
CA MET A 259 -3.84 -22.34 16.12
C MET A 259 -5.24 -21.79 15.83
N MET A 260 -5.82 -22.22 14.71
CA MET A 260 -7.18 -21.84 14.31
C MET A 260 -8.20 -22.95 14.61
N PRO A 261 -9.48 -22.62 14.92
CA PRO A 261 -10.53 -23.62 15.15
C PRO A 261 -10.69 -24.64 14.02
N ASN A 262 -10.44 -24.23 12.77
CA ASN A 262 -10.50 -25.04 11.55
C ASN A 262 -9.10 -25.28 10.94
N GLN A 263 -8.07 -25.50 11.78
CA GLN A 263 -6.68 -25.69 11.33
C GLN A 263 -6.51 -26.72 10.21
N ALA A 264 -7.21 -27.86 10.31
CA ALA A 264 -7.12 -28.93 9.31
C ALA A 264 -7.58 -28.46 7.92
N GLU A 265 -8.55 -27.54 7.87
CA GLU A 265 -9.06 -26.97 6.64
C GLU A 265 -8.03 -26.02 6.00
N TYR A 266 -7.42 -25.12 6.80
CA TYR A 266 -6.33 -24.27 6.30
C TYR A 266 -5.15 -25.09 5.80
N LEU A 267 -4.77 -26.16 6.51
CA LEU A 267 -3.68 -27.05 6.10
C LEU A 267 -3.98 -27.73 4.76
N ALA A 268 -5.17 -28.31 4.62
CA ALA A 268 -5.60 -28.96 3.37
C ALA A 268 -5.63 -27.94 2.21
N ARG A 269 -6.18 -26.75 2.46
CA ARG A 269 -6.27 -25.69 1.47
C ARG A 269 -4.90 -25.15 1.04
N ALA A 270 -3.98 -24.99 1.97
CA ALA A 270 -2.62 -24.56 1.67
C ALA A 270 -1.88 -25.59 0.80
N ARG A 271 -2.07 -26.90 1.08
CA ARG A 271 -1.55 -27.99 0.25
C ARG A 271 -2.13 -27.97 -1.16
N ASP A 272 -3.45 -27.79 -1.27
CA ASP A 272 -4.13 -27.73 -2.56
C ASP A 272 -3.70 -26.52 -3.39
N GLN A 273 -3.58 -25.34 -2.78
CA GLN A 273 -3.08 -24.14 -3.44
C GLN A 273 -1.64 -24.32 -3.93
N ARG A 274 -0.76 -24.86 -3.08
CA ARG A 274 0.64 -25.16 -3.45
C ARG A 274 0.68 -26.13 -4.62
N LYS A 275 -0.03 -27.26 -4.54
CA LYS A 275 -0.07 -28.27 -5.59
C LYS A 275 -0.57 -27.70 -6.91
N SER A 276 -1.66 -26.93 -6.88
CA SER A 276 -2.24 -26.31 -8.07
C SER A 276 -1.31 -25.30 -8.73
N LEU A 277 -0.69 -24.41 -7.94
CA LEU A 277 0.23 -23.39 -8.45
C LEU A 277 1.56 -23.97 -8.91
N ALA A 278 2.16 -24.89 -8.16
CA ALA A 278 3.41 -25.53 -8.55
C ALA A 278 3.24 -26.32 -9.86
N ARG A 279 2.12 -27.03 -10.04
CA ARG A 279 1.80 -27.67 -11.33
C ARG A 279 1.65 -26.66 -12.47
N ARG A 280 1.03 -25.50 -12.21
CA ARG A 280 0.90 -24.44 -13.21
C ARG A 280 2.27 -23.90 -13.63
N TYR A 281 3.14 -23.60 -12.66
CA TYR A 281 4.50 -23.13 -12.95
C TYR A 281 5.34 -24.18 -13.65
N LEU A 282 5.25 -25.45 -13.23
CA LEU A 282 5.95 -26.53 -13.90
C LEU A 282 5.50 -26.67 -15.36
N ASN A 283 4.20 -26.57 -15.62
CA ASN A 283 3.67 -26.60 -16.98
C ASN A 283 4.19 -25.41 -17.81
N ALA A 284 4.34 -24.22 -17.22
CA ALA A 284 4.91 -23.07 -17.91
C ALA A 284 6.38 -23.32 -18.28
N TRP A 285 7.21 -23.76 -17.32
CA TRP A 285 8.60 -24.14 -17.55
C TRP A 285 8.74 -25.22 -18.62
N ASN A 286 7.95 -26.28 -18.52
CA ASN A 286 7.96 -27.38 -19.48
C ASN A 286 7.53 -26.92 -20.88
N ASN A 287 6.49 -26.10 -20.99
CA ASN A 287 6.00 -25.64 -22.29
C ASN A 287 7.02 -24.76 -23.00
N GLU A 288 7.70 -23.90 -22.25
CA GLU A 288 8.73 -23.04 -22.84
C GLU A 288 9.98 -23.86 -23.21
N ALA A 289 10.51 -24.65 -22.29
CA ALA A 289 11.72 -25.43 -22.53
C ALA A 289 11.55 -26.48 -23.64
N MET A 290 10.38 -27.12 -23.73
CA MET A 290 10.12 -28.19 -24.69
C MET A 290 9.54 -27.69 -26.03
N ARG A 291 9.31 -26.38 -26.19
CA ARG A 291 8.69 -25.80 -27.38
C ARG A 291 9.40 -26.20 -28.68
N PHE A 292 10.73 -26.25 -28.66
CA PHE A 292 11.51 -26.66 -29.83
C PHE A 292 11.32 -28.16 -30.13
N PHE A 293 11.35 -29.02 -29.12
CA PHE A 293 11.11 -30.46 -29.29
C PHE A 293 9.70 -30.74 -29.84
N ASP A 294 8.70 -29.99 -29.36
CA ASP A 294 7.32 -30.11 -29.81
C ASP A 294 7.13 -29.66 -31.27
N ARG A 295 8.05 -28.87 -31.84
CA ARG A 295 7.97 -28.41 -33.24
C ARG A 295 8.84 -29.28 -34.15
N GLU A 296 10.11 -29.41 -33.78
CA GLU A 296 11.17 -29.91 -34.66
C GLU A 296 11.63 -31.32 -34.33
N ALA A 297 11.47 -31.83 -33.10
CA ALA A 297 12.03 -33.11 -32.67
C ALA A 297 10.98 -34.12 -32.14
N LYS A 298 9.85 -34.20 -32.85
CA LYS A 298 8.71 -35.04 -32.44
C LYS A 298 8.99 -36.54 -32.49
N MET A 299 9.96 -37.02 -33.28
CA MET A 299 10.18 -38.47 -33.43
C MET A 299 10.74 -39.09 -32.15
N SER A 300 11.57 -38.34 -31.42
CA SER A 300 12.17 -38.74 -30.13
C SER A 300 11.16 -38.92 -29.00
N GLN A 301 9.98 -38.28 -29.10
CA GLN A 301 9.01 -38.16 -27.99
C GLN A 301 9.59 -37.53 -26.71
N PHE A 302 10.78 -36.94 -26.76
CA PHE A 302 11.50 -36.44 -25.58
C PHE A 302 10.68 -35.39 -24.81
N GLY A 303 10.05 -34.44 -25.52
CA GLY A 303 9.22 -33.40 -24.88
C GLY A 303 7.99 -33.95 -24.14
N SER A 304 7.42 -35.06 -24.58
CA SER A 304 6.33 -35.74 -23.88
C SER A 304 6.84 -36.46 -22.64
N LEU A 305 7.93 -37.22 -22.78
CA LEU A 305 8.57 -37.95 -21.68
C LEU A 305 9.05 -37.01 -20.58
N TRP A 306 9.72 -35.92 -20.94
CA TRP A 306 10.19 -34.89 -20.02
C TRP A 306 9.06 -34.34 -19.14
N ARG A 307 7.92 -34.01 -19.75
CA ARG A 307 6.73 -33.54 -19.03
C ARG A 307 6.19 -34.58 -18.06
N SER A 308 6.17 -35.85 -18.46
CA SER A 308 5.73 -36.94 -17.58
C SER A 308 6.66 -37.11 -16.38
N PHE A 309 7.98 -37.14 -16.59
CA PHE A 309 8.94 -37.33 -15.51
C PHE A 309 9.04 -36.13 -14.57
N THR A 310 9.04 -34.91 -15.10
CA THR A 310 9.00 -33.71 -14.25
C THR A 310 7.73 -33.63 -13.41
N CYS A 311 6.57 -34.05 -13.94
CA CYS A 311 5.35 -34.19 -13.13
C CYS A 311 5.54 -35.22 -12.00
N GLY A 312 6.17 -36.36 -12.29
CA GLY A 312 6.49 -37.37 -11.27
C GLY A 312 7.42 -36.82 -10.17
N GLN A 313 8.47 -36.10 -10.55
CA GLN A 313 9.39 -35.43 -9.63
C GLN A 313 8.66 -34.41 -8.74
N LEU A 314 7.69 -33.68 -9.30
CA LEU A 314 6.89 -32.72 -8.53
C LEU A 314 5.97 -33.42 -7.53
N GLU A 315 5.29 -34.51 -7.89
CA GLU A 315 4.46 -35.25 -6.94
C GLU A 315 5.30 -35.81 -5.79
N GLN A 316 6.47 -36.38 -6.09
CA GLN A 316 7.40 -36.85 -5.07
C GLN A 316 7.83 -35.70 -4.14
N LEU A 317 8.18 -34.53 -4.70
CA LEU A 317 8.58 -33.36 -3.90
C LEU A 317 7.43 -32.83 -3.02
N LEU A 318 6.19 -32.88 -3.51
CA LEU A 318 5.01 -32.48 -2.75
C LEU A 318 4.72 -33.43 -1.58
N GLU A 319 5.04 -34.72 -1.73
CA GLU A 319 4.98 -35.74 -0.67
C GLU A 319 6.11 -35.55 0.35
N GLU A 320 7.35 -35.31 -0.09
CA GLU A 320 8.51 -35.02 0.77
C GLU A 320 8.26 -33.81 1.69
N HIS A 321 7.54 -32.81 1.19
CA HIS A 321 7.18 -31.59 1.93
C HIS A 321 5.68 -31.53 2.28
N GLU A 322 5.08 -32.64 2.71
CA GLU A 322 3.64 -32.70 2.96
C GLU A 322 3.13 -31.61 3.93
N PHE A 323 3.90 -31.33 4.98
CA PHE A 323 3.53 -30.43 6.09
C PHE A 323 4.43 -29.18 6.22
N THR A 324 5.38 -28.99 5.31
CA THR A 324 6.34 -27.87 5.31
C THR A 324 6.23 -27.07 4.01
N ASN A 325 6.76 -25.85 3.96
CA ASN A 325 6.67 -24.99 2.77
C ASN A 325 5.23 -24.85 2.25
N LEU A 326 4.34 -24.37 3.11
CA LEU A 326 2.93 -24.14 2.80
C LEU A 326 2.66 -22.65 2.65
N PRO A 327 1.83 -22.22 1.68
CA PRO A 327 1.55 -20.82 1.47
C PRO A 327 0.74 -20.27 2.64
N PHE A 328 1.00 -19.02 3.00
CA PHE A 328 0.11 -18.29 3.90
C PHE A 328 -1.26 -18.14 3.25
N LEU A 329 -2.31 -18.24 4.06
CA LEU A 329 -3.69 -18.11 3.62
C LEU A 329 -4.31 -16.82 4.17
N ILE A 330 -5.34 -16.31 3.50
CA ILE A 330 -6.15 -15.23 4.06
C ILE A 330 -7.03 -15.80 5.19
N ARG A 331 -7.18 -15.05 6.28
CA ARG A 331 -7.89 -15.52 7.48
C ARG A 331 -9.34 -15.88 7.18
N THR A 332 -10.07 -15.03 6.49
CA THR A 332 -11.47 -15.29 6.13
C THR A 332 -11.62 -15.27 4.62
N GLU A 333 -12.18 -16.33 4.06
CA GLU A 333 -12.50 -16.35 2.64
C GLU A 333 -13.79 -15.61 2.36
N LYS A 334 -13.91 -15.11 1.14
CA LYS A 334 -15.07 -14.35 0.69
C LYS A 334 -16.39 -15.10 0.93
N ASP A 335 -16.39 -16.42 0.79
CA ASP A 335 -17.60 -17.24 0.92
C ASP A 335 -18.00 -17.48 2.39
N ASP A 336 -17.07 -17.31 3.33
CA ASP A 336 -17.31 -17.42 4.77
C ASP A 336 -17.77 -16.09 5.41
N VAL A 337 -17.68 -14.99 4.66
CA VAL A 337 -18.00 -13.65 5.15
C VAL A 337 -19.53 -13.42 5.14
N VAL A 338 -20.14 -13.48 6.33
CA VAL A 338 -21.58 -13.20 6.51
C VAL A 338 -21.92 -11.73 6.26
N ASP A 339 -21.12 -10.82 6.84
CA ASP A 339 -21.25 -9.37 6.64
C ASP A 339 -19.93 -8.82 6.08
N SER A 340 -19.94 -8.50 4.79
CA SER A 340 -18.76 -7.95 4.10
C SER A 340 -18.33 -6.59 4.63
N THR A 341 -19.27 -5.78 5.13
CA THR A 341 -18.92 -4.44 5.64
C THR A 341 -18.23 -4.57 6.99
N ALA A 342 -18.81 -5.34 7.91
CA ALA A 342 -18.21 -5.60 9.21
C ALA A 342 -16.83 -6.26 9.07
N HIS A 343 -16.70 -7.25 8.20
CA HIS A 343 -15.41 -7.92 7.96
C HIS A 343 -14.33 -6.96 7.40
N LEU A 344 -14.69 -6.11 6.44
CA LEU A 344 -13.76 -5.10 5.91
C LEU A 344 -13.39 -4.05 6.96
N GLU A 345 -14.31 -3.71 7.87
CA GLU A 345 -14.05 -2.80 8.96
C GLU A 345 -13.13 -3.41 10.03
N GLU A 346 -13.31 -4.67 10.36
CA GLU A 346 -12.53 -5.37 11.39
C GLU A 346 -11.10 -5.67 10.91
N GLU A 347 -10.95 -6.25 9.72
CA GLU A 347 -9.69 -6.88 9.29
C GLU A 347 -8.89 -6.03 8.29
N PHE A 348 -9.54 -5.07 7.62
CA PHE A 348 -8.95 -4.33 6.50
C PHE A 348 -9.05 -2.82 6.61
N THR A 349 -9.63 -2.31 7.69
CA THR A 349 -9.78 -0.88 7.93
C THR A 349 -8.95 -0.48 9.14
N PHE A 350 -8.21 0.62 8.99
CA PHE A 350 -7.34 1.15 10.02
C PHE A 350 -7.64 2.63 10.22
N LEU A 351 -7.49 3.09 11.45
CA LEU A 351 -7.68 4.48 11.83
C LEU A 351 -6.34 5.08 12.20
N GLY A 352 -5.86 6.05 11.43
CA GLY A 352 -4.69 6.82 11.80
C GLY A 352 -5.11 8.07 12.54
N VAL A 353 -4.57 8.24 13.74
CA VAL A 353 -4.87 9.34 14.64
C VAL A 353 -3.61 10.13 14.88
N VAL A 354 -3.71 11.43 14.70
CA VAL A 354 -2.61 12.36 14.85
C VAL A 354 -2.87 13.30 16.01
N TYR A 355 -1.87 13.40 16.89
CA TYR A 355 -1.89 14.19 18.11
C TYR A 355 -0.89 15.34 18.02
N TRP A 356 -1.29 16.49 18.52
CA TRP A 356 -0.44 17.68 18.65
C TRP A 356 -0.73 18.40 19.95
N LYS A 357 0.23 19.14 20.52
CA LYS A 357 -0.05 19.89 21.77
C LYS A 357 -1.12 20.94 21.51
N PRO A 358 -1.99 21.26 22.48
CA PRO A 358 -3.00 22.30 22.31
C PRO A 358 -2.35 23.64 21.96
N MET A 359 -3.01 24.42 21.10
CA MET A 359 -2.50 25.74 20.75
C MET A 359 -2.65 26.69 21.94
N ARG A 360 -1.61 27.49 22.21
CA ARG A 360 -1.71 28.56 23.22
C ARG A 360 -2.45 29.76 22.61
N PRO A 361 -3.55 30.25 23.20
CA PRO A 361 -4.27 31.41 22.69
C PRO A 361 -3.42 32.68 22.84
N ILE A 362 -3.57 33.63 21.92
CA ILE A 362 -2.79 34.89 21.92
C ILE A 362 -3.20 35.84 23.07
N PHE A 363 -4.35 35.61 23.71
CA PHE A 363 -4.77 36.32 24.93
C PHE A 363 -5.56 35.39 25.85
N PRO A 364 -4.89 34.62 26.73
CA PRO A 364 -5.59 33.72 27.64
C PRO A 364 -6.53 34.53 28.55
N GLY A 365 -7.83 34.22 28.50
CA GLY A 365 -8.87 34.87 29.30
C GLY A 365 -9.93 35.65 28.52
N PHE A 366 -9.58 36.20 27.35
CA PHE A 366 -10.56 36.86 26.46
C PHE A 366 -11.15 35.91 25.42
N PHE A 367 -10.38 34.90 25.03
CA PHE A 367 -10.79 33.92 24.03
C PHE A 367 -10.57 32.51 24.58
N SER A 368 -11.63 31.73 24.67
CA SER A 368 -11.53 30.27 24.80
C SER A 368 -11.46 29.66 23.40
N HIS A 369 -10.67 28.60 23.25
CA HIS A 369 -10.78 27.76 22.06
C HIS A 369 -12.14 27.05 22.14
N THR A 370 -13.00 27.31 21.17
CA THR A 370 -14.31 26.64 21.07
C THR A 370 -14.18 25.21 20.57
N LEU A 371 -13.06 24.86 19.95
CA LEU A 371 -12.76 23.53 19.45
C LEU A 371 -11.98 22.76 20.52
N ASP A 372 -12.66 21.93 21.31
CA ASP A 372 -12.02 20.97 22.21
C ASP A 372 -11.16 19.91 21.47
N SER A 373 -11.27 19.86 20.13
CA SER A 373 -10.56 18.95 19.23
C SER A 373 -9.37 19.58 18.47
N ASP A 374 -8.82 20.70 18.95
CA ASP A 374 -7.71 21.42 18.29
C ASP A 374 -6.37 20.65 18.26
N SER A 375 -6.27 19.61 19.08
CA SER A 375 -5.06 18.81 19.35
C SER A 375 -5.10 17.43 18.73
N ILE A 376 -6.20 17.07 18.06
CA ILE A 376 -6.37 15.77 17.42
C ILE A 376 -7.02 15.88 16.03
N ALA A 377 -6.53 15.08 15.09
CA ALA A 377 -7.18 14.79 13.82
C ALA A 377 -7.03 13.31 13.51
N TYR A 378 -7.88 12.80 12.63
CA TYR A 378 -7.87 11.40 12.27
C TYR A 378 -8.29 11.21 10.81
N ALA A 379 -7.89 10.07 10.26
CA ALA A 379 -8.31 9.62 8.95
C ALA A 379 -8.43 8.11 8.95
N GLN A 380 -9.36 7.58 8.16
CA GLN A 380 -9.57 6.16 8.02
C GLN A 380 -8.99 5.70 6.68
N VAL A 381 -8.34 4.55 6.68
CA VAL A 381 -7.81 3.93 5.47
C VAL A 381 -8.31 2.50 5.38
N ARG A 382 -8.58 2.04 4.16
CA ARG A 382 -8.96 0.66 3.87
C ARG A 382 -7.95 0.02 2.93
N VAL A 383 -7.51 -1.19 3.25
CA VAL A 383 -6.68 -2.05 2.41
C VAL A 383 -7.61 -2.97 1.61
N PHE A 384 -7.42 -3.06 0.29
CA PHE A 384 -8.32 -3.84 -0.57
C PHE A 384 -7.64 -4.26 -1.88
N VAL A 385 -8.26 -5.19 -2.59
CA VAL A 385 -7.92 -5.51 -3.97
C VAL A 385 -8.86 -4.74 -4.91
N PRO A 386 -8.37 -3.85 -5.79
CA PRO A 386 -9.21 -3.07 -6.68
C PRO A 386 -9.77 -3.95 -7.80
N ARG A 387 -10.95 -3.59 -8.31
CA ARG A 387 -11.51 -4.21 -9.51
C ARG A 387 -10.77 -3.74 -10.76
N ARG A 388 -10.73 -4.58 -11.80
CA ARG A 388 -10.22 -4.25 -13.13
C ARG A 388 -10.98 -3.06 -13.67
N ARG A 389 -10.24 -1.99 -13.89
CA ARG A 389 -10.74 -0.80 -14.59
C ARG A 389 -10.81 -1.04 -16.09
N LEU A 390 -11.60 -0.21 -16.75
CA LEU A 390 -11.62 -0.14 -18.22
C LEU A 390 -10.38 0.62 -18.67
N VAL A 391 -9.60 0.02 -19.58
CA VAL A 391 -8.42 0.61 -20.19
C VAL A 391 -8.51 0.47 -21.70
N TRP A 392 -7.91 1.41 -22.43
CA TRP A 392 -7.70 1.27 -23.85
C TRP A 392 -6.58 0.25 -24.09
N LEU A 393 -6.88 -0.80 -24.86
CA LEU A 393 -5.95 -1.83 -25.28
C LEU A 393 -5.74 -1.71 -26.79
N TYR A 394 -4.49 -1.85 -27.23
CA TYR A 394 -4.13 -1.90 -28.64
C TYR A 394 -3.95 -3.35 -29.06
N ASP A 395 -4.68 -3.78 -30.08
CA ASP A 395 -4.51 -5.09 -30.70
C ASP A 395 -3.69 -4.93 -31.99
N PRO A 396 -2.44 -5.41 -32.03
CA PRO A 396 -1.62 -5.30 -33.23
C PRO A 396 -2.15 -6.21 -34.34
N PRO A 397 -1.98 -5.82 -35.62
CA PRO A 397 -2.34 -6.65 -36.76
C PRO A 397 -1.52 -7.95 -36.74
N GLY A 398 -2.18 -9.09 -36.94
CA GLY A 398 -1.52 -10.40 -36.99
C GLY A 398 -1.73 -11.33 -35.79
N GLY A 399 -2.55 -10.95 -34.80
CA GLY A 399 -3.05 -11.88 -33.77
C GLY A 399 -1.98 -12.40 -32.79
N GLY A 400 -0.79 -11.82 -32.81
CA GLY A 400 0.20 -11.97 -31.75
C GLY A 400 -0.27 -11.18 -30.54
N GLY A 401 -1.18 -11.77 -29.76
CA GLY A 401 -1.61 -11.18 -28.49
C GLY A 401 -0.38 -10.77 -27.68
N PRO A 402 -0.47 -9.70 -26.86
CA PRO A 402 0.68 -9.15 -26.16
C PRO A 402 1.41 -10.28 -25.44
N GLN A 403 2.66 -10.54 -25.84
CA GLN A 403 3.57 -11.43 -25.14
C GLN A 403 3.58 -10.94 -23.69
N LEU A 404 2.90 -11.67 -22.82
CA LEU A 404 2.79 -11.33 -21.43
C LEU A 404 4.20 -11.40 -20.85
N ILE A 405 4.74 -10.22 -20.58
CA ILE A 405 5.94 -9.93 -19.80
C ILE A 405 6.15 -11.01 -18.74
N GLY A 406 7.22 -11.78 -18.93
CA GLY A 406 7.63 -12.90 -18.07
C GLY A 406 8.84 -13.61 -18.66
N GLY A 407 9.83 -12.83 -19.09
CA GLY A 407 11.06 -13.33 -19.70
C GLY A 407 11.86 -14.19 -18.72
N ILE A 408 12.25 -15.37 -19.19
CA ILE A 408 13.40 -16.11 -18.68
C ILE A 408 14.62 -15.17 -18.69
N PRO A 409 15.56 -15.28 -17.75
CA PRO A 409 16.91 -14.74 -17.93
C PRO A 409 17.53 -15.35 -19.21
N GLY A 410 17.41 -14.65 -20.34
CA GLY A 410 17.78 -15.16 -21.66
C GLY A 410 16.74 -14.96 -22.76
N ASP A 411 15.54 -14.44 -22.44
CA ASP A 411 14.67 -13.80 -23.44
C ASP A 411 15.33 -12.46 -23.82
N PHE A 412 16.42 -12.56 -24.59
CA PHE A 412 17.04 -11.39 -25.17
C PHE A 412 15.98 -10.76 -26.06
N PRO A 413 15.74 -9.43 -25.97
CA PRO A 413 15.03 -8.76 -27.05
C PRO A 413 15.70 -9.22 -28.35
N GLU A 414 14.92 -9.75 -29.30
CA GLU A 414 15.45 -10.10 -30.62
C GLU A 414 16.24 -8.86 -31.07
N LEU A 415 17.57 -9.01 -31.12
CA LEU A 415 18.41 -7.96 -31.67
C LEU A 415 17.90 -7.80 -33.09
N PRO A 416 17.59 -6.57 -33.54
CA PRO A 416 17.05 -6.37 -34.87
C PRO A 416 17.95 -7.11 -35.86
N GLY A 417 17.36 -8.05 -36.61
CA GLY A 417 18.10 -8.79 -37.63
C GLY A 417 18.76 -7.79 -38.58
N ASP A 418 19.91 -8.14 -39.15
CA ASP A 418 20.60 -7.31 -40.13
C ASP A 418 19.78 -7.09 -41.44
N GLU A 419 18.63 -7.73 -41.56
CA GLU A 419 17.66 -7.45 -42.61
C GLU A 419 16.79 -6.25 -42.21
N PRO A 420 16.74 -5.18 -43.02
CA PRO A 420 15.83 -4.08 -42.77
C PRO A 420 14.41 -4.62 -42.82
N GLU A 421 13.74 -4.66 -41.67
CA GLU A 421 12.32 -4.99 -41.58
C GLU A 421 11.57 -4.14 -42.61
N GLU A 422 10.80 -4.80 -43.48
CA GLU A 422 9.83 -4.08 -44.30
C GLU A 422 8.98 -3.23 -43.36
N PRO A 423 8.77 -1.92 -43.65
CA PRO A 423 8.01 -1.05 -42.77
C PRO A 423 6.62 -1.65 -42.58
N VAL A 424 6.37 -2.22 -41.40
CA VAL A 424 5.06 -2.72 -41.02
C VAL A 424 4.12 -1.52 -41.06
N ASP A 425 3.14 -1.59 -41.95
CA ASP A 425 2.18 -0.52 -42.16
C ASP A 425 1.54 -0.14 -40.81
N PRO A 426 1.81 1.07 -40.27
CA PRO A 426 1.43 1.43 -38.90
C PRO A 426 -0.10 1.51 -38.70
N GLU A 427 -0.89 1.31 -39.75
CA GLU A 427 -2.34 1.57 -39.76
C GLU A 427 -3.24 0.37 -39.43
N SER A 428 -2.75 -0.87 -39.29
CA SER A 428 -3.66 -2.03 -39.21
C SER A 428 -4.00 -2.56 -37.80
N GLY A 429 -3.55 -1.90 -36.74
CA GLY A 429 -3.98 -2.22 -35.36
C GLY A 429 -5.22 -1.46 -34.92
N HIS A 430 -6.06 -2.06 -34.05
CA HIS A 430 -7.27 -1.41 -33.55
C HIS A 430 -7.22 -1.21 -32.03
N TRP A 431 -7.63 -0.01 -31.60
CA TRP A 431 -7.82 0.30 -30.18
C TRP A 431 -9.22 -0.13 -29.74
N TYR A 432 -9.31 -0.87 -28.64
CA TYR A 432 -10.58 -1.24 -28.04
C TYR A 432 -10.56 -1.01 -26.52
N VAL A 433 -11.73 -0.77 -25.94
CA VAL A 433 -11.87 -0.65 -24.48
C VAL A 433 -11.98 -2.06 -23.91
N GLY A 434 -10.98 -2.48 -23.14
CA GLY A 434 -10.96 -3.77 -22.44
C GLY A 434 -10.89 -3.59 -20.92
N ARG A 435 -11.11 -4.67 -20.19
CA ARG A 435 -10.77 -4.70 -18.76
C ARG A 435 -9.27 -4.97 -18.62
N GLU A 436 -8.64 -4.26 -17.71
CA GLU A 436 -7.24 -4.49 -17.33
C GLU A 436 -7.02 -5.97 -16.95
N ARG A 437 -5.88 -6.56 -17.35
CA ARG A 437 -5.60 -7.99 -17.12
C ARG A 437 -4.95 -8.24 -15.75
N VAL A 438 -5.49 -7.64 -14.69
CA VAL A 438 -4.98 -7.78 -13.31
C VAL A 438 -5.82 -8.78 -12.49
N PRO A 439 -5.25 -9.57 -11.57
CA PRO A 439 -6.03 -10.41 -10.66
C PRO A 439 -6.96 -9.57 -9.76
N GLU A 440 -8.18 -10.04 -9.54
CA GLU A 440 -9.18 -9.42 -8.63
C GLU A 440 -9.51 -10.30 -7.41
N ALA A 441 -8.87 -11.47 -7.31
CA ALA A 441 -9.24 -12.45 -6.30
C ALA A 441 -8.87 -11.94 -4.90
N TRP A 442 -9.79 -12.05 -3.96
CA TRP A 442 -9.57 -11.68 -2.55
C TRP A 442 -8.85 -12.81 -1.82
N ASN A 443 -7.56 -12.96 -2.08
CA ASN A 443 -6.72 -13.98 -1.48
C ASN A 443 -5.24 -13.56 -1.48
N LEU A 444 -4.39 -14.35 -0.83
CA LEU A 444 -2.93 -14.16 -0.81
C LEU A 444 -2.23 -14.75 -2.05
N LEU A 445 -2.92 -14.85 -3.18
CA LEU A 445 -2.30 -15.10 -4.49
C LEU A 445 -2.38 -13.85 -5.37
N THR A 446 -3.19 -12.87 -5.01
CA THR A 446 -3.26 -11.59 -5.71
C THR A 446 -2.19 -10.64 -5.17
N GLN A 447 -1.29 -10.18 -6.03
CA GLN A 447 -0.25 -9.17 -5.71
C GLN A 447 -0.73 -7.73 -5.95
N HIS A 448 -2.05 -7.51 -5.90
CA HIS A 448 -2.68 -6.24 -6.25
C HIS A 448 -3.40 -5.60 -5.06
N TRP A 449 -2.91 -5.87 -3.84
CA TRP A 449 -3.39 -5.18 -2.65
C TRP A 449 -2.97 -3.71 -2.71
N THR A 450 -3.93 -2.83 -2.47
CA THR A 450 -3.75 -1.38 -2.45
C THR A 450 -4.47 -0.79 -1.25
N THR A 451 -4.38 0.52 -1.10
CA THR A 451 -4.99 1.25 0.00
C THR A 451 -5.68 2.52 -0.51
N ASN A 452 -6.75 2.92 0.17
CA ASN A 452 -7.42 4.18 -0.10
C ASN A 452 -7.94 4.81 1.20
N LEU A 453 -7.88 6.13 1.27
CA LEU A 453 -8.59 6.86 2.32
C LEU A 453 -10.08 6.70 2.09
N VAL A 454 -10.79 6.45 3.18
CA VAL A 454 -12.25 6.28 3.18
C VAL A 454 -12.85 7.20 4.24
N PRO A 455 -14.12 7.63 4.06
CA PRO A 455 -14.81 8.35 5.12
C PRO A 455 -14.76 7.57 6.44
N ALA A 456 -14.52 8.28 7.54
CA ALA A 456 -14.40 7.69 8.87
C ALA A 456 -15.79 7.29 9.41
N THR A 457 -16.29 6.14 8.98
CA THR A 457 -17.61 5.62 9.33
C THR A 457 -17.56 4.48 10.35
N SER A 458 -16.38 3.96 10.69
CA SER A 458 -16.25 2.80 11.58
C SER A 458 -16.79 3.15 12.97
N PRO A 459 -17.73 2.39 13.55
CA PRO A 459 -18.37 2.72 14.83
C PRO A 459 -17.42 2.70 16.05
N ALA A 460 -16.22 2.11 15.90
CA ALA A 460 -15.28 1.96 16.99
C ALA A 460 -14.39 3.20 17.25
N TRP A 461 -14.49 4.19 16.38
CA TRP A 461 -13.68 5.39 16.46
C TRP A 461 -13.81 6.21 17.76
N PRO A 462 -14.97 6.33 18.45
CA PRO A 462 -15.05 7.13 19.66
C PRO A 462 -14.19 6.49 20.76
N THR A 463 -14.20 5.16 20.81
CA THR A 463 -13.34 4.36 21.70
C THR A 463 -11.87 4.61 21.38
N VAL A 464 -11.48 4.56 20.11
CA VAL A 464 -10.08 4.81 19.70
C VAL A 464 -9.62 6.22 20.10
N LEU A 465 -10.42 7.25 19.82
CA LEU A 465 -10.04 8.64 20.13
C LEU A 465 -10.01 8.95 21.63
N GLN A 466 -10.74 8.19 22.44
CA GLN A 466 -10.71 8.28 23.90
C GLN A 466 -9.65 7.36 24.53
N THR A 467 -8.96 6.53 23.75
CA THR A 467 -7.92 5.62 24.24
C THR A 467 -6.55 6.29 24.16
N GLN A 468 -5.82 6.27 25.26
CA GLN A 468 -4.44 6.77 25.28
C GLN A 468 -3.52 5.78 24.54
N PRO A 469 -2.69 6.23 23.57
CA PRO A 469 -1.74 5.35 22.90
C PRO A 469 -0.76 4.72 23.91
N THR A 470 -0.56 3.41 23.80
CA THR A 470 0.38 2.63 24.65
C THR A 470 1.81 2.62 24.13
N LEU A 471 2.08 3.29 23.00
CA LEU A 471 3.39 3.29 22.35
C LEU A 471 4.44 4.09 23.17
N PRO A 472 5.70 3.64 23.24
CA PRO A 472 6.74 4.29 24.05
C PRO A 472 6.97 5.78 23.76
N VAL A 473 6.79 6.21 22.51
CA VAL A 473 6.95 7.63 22.09
C VAL A 473 5.94 8.57 22.76
N PHE A 474 4.83 8.04 23.27
CA PHE A 474 3.81 8.79 23.99
C PHE A 474 4.02 8.79 25.51
N ALA A 475 4.99 8.02 26.04
CA ALA A 475 5.29 8.00 27.47
C ALA A 475 5.68 9.40 27.98
N GLY A 476 4.98 9.88 29.00
CA GLY A 476 5.21 11.20 29.60
C GLY A 476 4.70 12.39 28.77
N ARG A 477 4.05 12.16 27.62
CA ARG A 477 3.38 13.22 26.86
C ARG A 477 1.96 13.42 27.41
N GLN A 478 1.66 14.64 27.87
CA GLN A 478 0.30 15.03 28.24
C GLN A 478 -0.52 15.27 26.96
N ILE A 479 -1.16 14.21 26.45
CA ILE A 479 -2.17 14.33 25.41
C ILE A 479 -3.51 14.65 26.07
N ARG A 480 -4.19 15.67 25.55
CA ARG A 480 -5.59 15.93 25.90
C ARG A 480 -6.46 15.13 24.93
N LEU A 481 -7.14 14.12 25.44
CA LEU A 481 -8.12 13.36 24.66
C LEU A 481 -9.43 14.13 24.63
N PRO A 482 -10.17 14.12 23.50
CA PRO A 482 -11.46 14.77 23.41
C PRO A 482 -12.49 14.05 24.28
N ASN A 483 -13.39 14.80 24.93
CA ASN A 483 -14.55 14.19 25.57
C ASN A 483 -15.65 14.01 24.51
N LEU A 484 -15.89 12.77 24.08
CA LEU A 484 -16.91 12.45 23.08
C LEU A 484 -18.18 11.85 23.72
N SER A 485 -18.36 12.00 25.05
CA SER A 485 -19.54 11.49 25.73
C SER A 485 -20.81 12.16 25.20
N GLY A 486 -21.71 11.36 24.62
CA GLY A 486 -23.02 11.83 24.15
C GLY A 486 -23.06 12.40 22.74
N LEU A 487 -21.98 12.28 21.96
CA LEU A 487 -21.98 12.59 20.53
C LEU A 487 -22.23 11.31 19.73
N ASP A 488 -23.10 11.38 18.72
CA ASP A 488 -23.31 10.27 17.79
C ASP A 488 -22.29 10.30 16.64
N ALA A 489 -22.31 9.30 15.76
CA ALA A 489 -21.35 9.23 14.65
C ALA A 489 -21.49 10.41 13.67
N ASP A 490 -22.68 11.00 13.54
CA ASP A 490 -22.97 12.10 12.61
C ASP A 490 -22.49 13.45 13.16
N ASP A 491 -22.72 13.72 14.45
CA ASP A 491 -22.17 14.86 15.19
C ASP A 491 -20.65 14.89 15.08
N LEU A 492 -20.07 13.70 15.17
CA LEU A 492 -18.65 13.57 15.22
C LEU A 492 -17.99 13.69 13.82
N GLN A 493 -18.70 13.44 12.71
CA GLN A 493 -18.22 13.81 11.37
C GLN A 493 -17.97 15.31 11.24
N GLN A 494 -18.63 16.14 12.05
CA GLN A 494 -18.40 17.60 12.06
C GLN A 494 -17.06 18.00 12.70
N ILE A 495 -16.37 17.08 13.40
CA ILE A 495 -15.10 17.33 14.10
C ILE A 495 -13.90 17.27 13.16
N SER A 496 -14.02 16.53 12.05
CA SER A 496 -12.98 16.31 11.06
C SER A 496 -13.56 16.54 9.67
N PRO A 497 -13.23 17.65 8.98
CA PRO A 497 -13.74 17.90 7.64
C PRO A 497 -13.09 16.93 6.66
N HIS A 498 -13.81 15.87 6.31
CA HIS A 498 -13.53 14.99 5.17
C HIS A 498 -14.55 15.24 4.07
#